data_AF-A0A3M6TPB5-F1
#
_entry.id   AF-A0A3M6TPB5-F1
#
_cell.length_a   1.000
_cell.length_b   1.000
_cell.length_c   1.000
_cell.angle_alpha   90.00
_cell.angle_beta   90.00
_cell.angle_gamma   90.00
#
_symmetry.space_group_name_H-M   'P 1'
#
loop_
_entity.id
_entity.type
_entity.pdbx_description
1 polymer ?
#
loop_
_entity_poly.entity_id
_entity_poly.type
_entity_poly.pdbx_seq_one_letter_code
_entity_poly.pdbx_strand_id
1 'polypeptide(L)'
;MKSCKPLLIGSYYRPYASDAESLAQLDESLTRLPKNCHIWLAGDVNLAGVEWPSTNIKPNCPSPAQHNLFIDIVANHGMSQIVDQLTRGENTPDLIAVNNLTLVNRSETLPVISDHNAVFAEIDIKPKR
;
A
#
# COMPACT_ATOMS: atom_id res chain seq x y z
N MET A 1 -14.11 -23.88 -18.42
CA MET A 1 -13.80 -23.60 -16.99
C MET A 1 -13.42 -22.13 -16.89
N LYS A 2 -14.08 -21.32 -16.06
CA LYS A 2 -13.62 -19.94 -15.80
C LYS A 2 -12.32 -20.02 -15.02
N SER A 3 -11.23 -19.53 -15.61
CA SER A 3 -9.93 -19.45 -14.93
C SER A 3 -10.06 -18.49 -13.74
N CYS A 4 -9.90 -19.00 -12.51
CA CYS A 4 -9.78 -18.13 -11.33
C CYS A 4 -8.37 -17.59 -11.27
N LYS A 5 -8.23 -16.28 -11.07
CA LYS A 5 -6.95 -15.63 -10.88
C LYS A 5 -6.45 -15.90 -9.45
N PRO A 6 -5.15 -16.19 -9.24
CA PRO A 6 -4.58 -16.26 -7.90
C PRO A 6 -4.74 -14.93 -7.15
N LEU A 7 -4.86 -14.99 -5.82
CA LEU A 7 -4.68 -13.84 -4.94
C LEU A 7 -3.31 -13.95 -4.26
N LEU A 8 -2.50 -12.92 -4.40
CA LEU A 8 -1.23 -12.77 -3.71
C LEU A 8 -1.38 -11.69 -2.64
N ILE A 9 -1.05 -12.04 -1.41
CA ILE A 9 -1.07 -11.12 -0.27
C ILE A 9 0.38 -10.95 0.18
N GLY A 10 0.85 -9.71 0.17
CA GLY A 10 2.19 -9.33 0.60
C GLY A 10 2.12 -8.41 1.80
N SER A 11 3.11 -8.52 2.69
CA SER A 11 3.39 -7.53 3.70
C SER A 11 4.69 -6.81 3.38
N TYR A 12 4.69 -5.49 3.53
CA TYR A 12 5.89 -4.68 3.38
C TYR A 12 6.06 -3.79 4.60
N TYR A 13 7.21 -3.91 5.25
CA TYR A 13 7.60 -3.08 6.37
C TYR A 13 8.89 -2.35 6.01
N ARG A 14 8.87 -1.03 6.19
CA ARG A 14 10.05 -0.19 5.98
C ARG A 14 10.40 0.52 7.28
N PRO A 15 11.50 0.18 7.95
CA PRO A 15 11.79 0.69 9.30
C PRO A 15 12.19 2.16 9.34
N TYR A 16 12.81 2.69 8.26
CA TYR A 16 13.34 4.06 8.26
C TYR A 16 12.95 4.84 7.00
N ALA A 17 12.58 6.12 7.19
CA ALA A 17 12.20 7.04 6.11
C ALA A 17 13.28 7.24 5.03
N SER A 18 14.55 6.93 5.33
CA SER A 18 15.71 7.06 4.46
C SER A 18 16.13 5.78 3.72
N ASP A 19 15.53 4.63 4.06
CA ASP A 19 15.87 3.32 3.47
C ASP A 19 15.42 3.25 2.00
N ALA A 20 16.31 3.63 1.07
CA ALA A 20 16.03 3.60 -0.35
C ALA A 20 16.17 2.17 -0.93
N GLU A 21 16.96 1.32 -0.28
CA GLU A 21 17.20 -0.06 -0.72
C GLU A 21 15.92 -0.88 -0.60
N SER A 22 15.16 -0.72 0.50
CA SER A 22 13.89 -1.43 0.68
C SER A 22 12.88 -1.12 -0.43
N LEU A 23 12.87 0.12 -0.97
CA LEU A 23 12.01 0.51 -2.08
C LEU A 23 12.46 -0.14 -3.40
N ALA A 24 13.77 -0.21 -3.65
CA ALA A 24 14.30 -0.90 -4.82
C ALA A 24 13.99 -2.41 -4.77
N GLN A 25 14.12 -3.03 -3.59
CA GLN A 25 13.78 -4.44 -3.40
C GLN A 25 12.27 -4.70 -3.51
N LEU A 26 11.44 -3.75 -3.09
CA LEU A 26 10.00 -3.81 -3.32
C LEU A 26 9.67 -3.80 -4.82
N ASP A 27 10.24 -2.87 -5.57
CA ASP A 27 10.05 -2.75 -7.03
C ASP A 27 10.48 -4.03 -7.78
N GLU A 28 11.66 -4.56 -7.42
CA GLU A 28 12.16 -5.81 -7.97
C GLU A 28 11.24 -6.99 -7.63
N SER A 29 10.71 -7.03 -6.41
CA SER A 29 9.79 -8.07 -5.97
C SER A 29 8.47 -8.05 -6.72
N LEU A 30 7.90 -6.87 -6.94
CA LEU A 30 6.66 -6.69 -7.70
C LEU A 30 6.85 -7.08 -9.18
N THR A 31 8.02 -6.80 -9.76
CA THR A 31 8.36 -7.20 -11.14
C THR A 31 8.33 -8.72 -11.35
N ARG A 32 8.61 -9.52 -10.30
CA ARG A 32 8.60 -10.99 -10.38
C ARG A 32 7.21 -11.60 -10.28
N LEU A 33 6.17 -10.81 -9.99
CA LEU A 33 4.82 -11.33 -9.80
C LEU A 33 4.15 -11.69 -11.15
N PRO A 34 3.27 -12.70 -11.18
CA PRO A 34 2.55 -13.07 -12.39
C PRO A 34 1.54 -11.99 -12.80
N LYS A 35 1.46 -11.67 -14.09
CA LYS A 35 0.58 -10.59 -14.60
C LYS A 35 -0.93 -10.86 -14.45
N ASN A 36 -1.35 -12.12 -14.33
CA ASN A 36 -2.77 -12.51 -14.26
C ASN A 36 -3.19 -12.94 -12.85
N CYS A 37 -2.93 -12.10 -11.85
CA CYS A 37 -3.31 -12.32 -10.47
C CYS A 37 -3.94 -11.07 -9.84
N HIS A 38 -4.55 -11.23 -8.67
CA HIS A 38 -4.87 -10.15 -7.75
C HIS A 38 -3.71 -9.99 -6.77
N ILE A 39 -3.35 -8.74 -6.46
CA ILE A 39 -2.26 -8.40 -5.55
C ILE A 39 -2.81 -7.46 -4.49
N TRP A 40 -2.65 -7.83 -3.23
CA TRP A 40 -2.86 -6.96 -2.07
C TRP A 40 -1.54 -6.84 -1.32
N LEU A 41 -1.00 -5.63 -1.25
CA LEU A 41 0.21 -5.30 -0.50
C LEU A 41 -0.19 -4.39 0.66
N ALA A 42 0.17 -4.76 1.89
CA ALA A 42 -0.17 -3.99 3.07
C ALA A 42 1.02 -3.83 4.02
N GLY A 43 1.05 -2.75 4.78
CA GLY A 43 1.98 -2.59 5.90
C GLY A 43 2.39 -1.15 6.16
N ASP A 44 3.32 -1.00 7.10
CA ASP A 44 3.89 0.28 7.50
C ASP A 44 5.06 0.64 6.57
N VAL A 45 4.83 1.62 5.70
CA VAL A 45 5.83 2.12 4.75
C VAL A 45 6.73 3.21 5.34
N ASN A 46 6.39 3.76 6.53
CA ASN A 46 7.04 4.91 7.13
C ASN A 46 7.30 6.08 6.16
N LEU A 47 6.32 6.38 5.31
CA LEU A 47 6.30 7.50 4.35
C LEU A 47 5.16 8.47 4.69
N ALA A 48 5.19 9.00 5.92
CA ALA A 48 4.20 9.92 6.50
C ALA A 48 4.03 11.26 5.76
N GLY A 49 4.93 11.57 4.83
CA GLY A 49 4.98 12.83 4.07
C GLY A 49 4.06 12.88 2.84
N VAL A 50 3.26 11.85 2.57
CA VAL A 50 2.24 11.90 1.50
C VAL A 50 0.90 12.33 2.07
N GLU A 51 0.21 13.21 1.36
CA GLU A 51 -1.20 13.53 1.56
C GLU A 51 -2.05 12.60 0.69
N TRP A 52 -2.78 11.68 1.32
CA TRP A 52 -3.75 10.83 0.63
C TRP A 52 -5.14 11.47 0.69
N PRO A 53 -5.97 11.36 -0.37
CA PRO A 53 -5.72 10.66 -1.63
C PRO A 53 -5.07 11.53 -2.73
N SER A 54 -4.71 12.79 -2.44
CA SER A 54 -4.19 13.73 -3.46
C SER A 54 -2.81 13.36 -4.02
N THR A 55 -2.06 12.49 -3.34
CA THR A 55 -0.67 12.11 -3.63
C THR A 55 0.32 13.28 -3.57
N ASN A 56 -0.08 14.41 -2.96
CA ASN A 56 0.82 15.54 -2.77
C ASN A 56 1.85 15.23 -1.69
N ILE A 57 3.07 15.73 -1.88
CA ILE A 57 4.09 15.68 -0.84
C ILE A 57 3.89 16.86 0.12
N LYS A 58 3.81 16.58 1.42
CA LYS A 58 3.71 17.60 2.48
C LYS A 58 4.92 18.56 2.40
N PRO A 59 4.75 19.87 2.62
CA PRO A 59 5.81 20.87 2.48
C PRO A 59 7.10 20.60 3.27
N ASN A 60 6.99 19.95 4.44
CA ASN A 60 8.13 19.65 5.33
C ASN A 60 8.53 18.17 5.30
N CYS A 61 8.25 17.47 4.20
CA CYS A 61 8.64 16.07 4.04
C CYS A 61 10.18 15.93 4.06
N PRO A 62 10.76 15.11 4.94
CA PRO A 62 12.22 14.98 5.06
C PRO A 62 12.86 14.22 3.90
N SER A 63 12.09 13.41 3.18
CA SER A 63 12.58 12.52 2.11
C SER A 63 11.65 12.48 0.88
N PRO A 64 11.38 13.63 0.23
CA PRO A 64 10.39 13.73 -0.84
C PRO A 64 10.68 12.81 -2.02
N ALA A 65 11.97 12.57 -2.33
CA ALA A 65 12.39 11.66 -3.39
C ALA A 65 11.92 10.21 -3.13
N GLN A 66 12.07 9.71 -1.91
CA GLN A 66 11.63 8.36 -1.53
C GLN A 66 10.11 8.24 -1.51
N HIS A 67 9.40 9.30 -1.13
CA HIS A 67 7.94 9.33 -1.18
C HIS A 67 7.43 9.25 -2.63
N ASN A 68 8.00 10.08 -3.52
CA ASN A 68 7.68 10.03 -4.95
C ASN A 68 8.05 8.67 -5.56
N LEU A 69 9.23 8.11 -5.22
CA LEU A 69 9.64 6.79 -5.70
C LEU A 69 8.64 5.71 -5.31
N PHE A 70 8.13 5.72 -4.07
CA PHE A 70 7.10 4.77 -3.66
C PHE A 70 5.79 4.94 -4.46
N ILE A 71 5.34 6.18 -4.65
CA ILE A 71 4.15 6.49 -5.46
C ILE A 71 4.34 5.96 -6.89
N ASP A 72 5.50 6.19 -7.48
CA ASP A 72 5.86 5.72 -8.82
C ASP A 72 5.89 4.19 -8.88
N ILE A 73 6.48 3.50 -7.90
CA ILE A 73 6.49 2.03 -7.84
C ILE A 73 5.05 1.49 -7.83
N VAL A 74 4.20 2.01 -6.94
CA VAL A 74 2.80 1.57 -6.85
C VAL A 74 2.08 1.78 -8.18
N ALA A 75 2.24 2.95 -8.80
CA ALA A 75 1.61 3.27 -10.09
C ALA A 75 2.15 2.41 -11.24
N ASN A 76 3.47 2.22 -11.33
CA ASN A 76 4.14 1.45 -12.39
C ASN A 76 3.74 -0.03 -12.38
N HIS A 77 3.42 -0.59 -11.21
CA HIS A 77 2.91 -1.96 -11.07
C HIS A 77 1.38 -2.05 -11.20
N GLY A 78 0.71 -0.98 -11.64
CA GLY A 78 -0.74 -0.94 -11.86
C GLY A 78 -1.53 -1.09 -10.57
N MET A 79 -0.94 -0.71 -9.44
CA MET A 79 -1.57 -0.75 -8.13
C MET A 79 -2.09 0.63 -7.74
N SER A 80 -3.02 0.65 -6.79
CA SER A 80 -3.58 1.85 -6.21
C SER A 80 -3.67 1.68 -4.72
N GLN A 81 -3.21 2.70 -4.00
CA GLN A 81 -3.32 2.79 -2.55
C GLN A 81 -4.75 3.20 -2.17
N ILE A 82 -5.30 2.66 -1.07
CA ILE A 82 -6.73 2.83 -0.70
C ILE A 82 -6.98 3.41 0.71
N VAL A 83 -5.95 3.89 1.42
CA VAL A 83 -6.05 4.36 2.82
C VAL A 83 -5.91 5.87 2.88
N ASP A 84 -6.99 6.58 3.18
CA ASP A 84 -6.98 8.06 3.23
C ASP A 84 -7.11 8.62 4.65
N GLN A 85 -7.23 7.75 5.66
CA GLN A 85 -7.39 8.14 7.05
C GLN A 85 -6.07 8.05 7.82
N LEU A 86 -6.00 8.76 8.95
CA LEU A 86 -4.80 8.82 9.78
C LEU A 86 -4.56 7.51 10.53
N THR A 87 -3.41 6.89 10.32
CA THR A 87 -3.04 5.61 10.94
C THR A 87 -1.99 5.76 12.04
N ARG A 88 -1.32 6.91 12.17
CA ARG A 88 -0.39 7.19 13.28
C ARG A 88 -0.32 8.69 13.57
N GLY A 89 -0.92 9.13 14.68
CA GLY A 89 -1.01 10.56 14.99
C GLY A 89 -1.67 11.34 13.85
N GLU A 90 -0.95 12.32 13.28
CA GLU A 90 -1.40 13.14 12.14
C GLU A 90 -0.92 12.62 10.76
N ASN A 91 -0.51 11.36 10.70
CA ASN A 91 0.07 10.75 9.51
C ASN A 91 -0.62 9.45 9.11
N THR A 92 -0.41 9.05 7.85
CA THR A 92 -0.89 7.78 7.28
C THR A 92 0.28 6.93 6.76
N PRO A 93 1.15 6.37 7.63
CA PRO A 93 2.25 5.51 7.19
C PRO A 93 1.82 4.06 6.94
N ASP A 94 0.71 3.60 7.52
CA ASP A 94 0.15 2.27 7.28
C ASP A 94 -0.77 2.29 6.06
N LEU A 95 -0.45 1.52 5.03
CA LEU A 95 -1.12 1.55 3.73
C LEU A 95 -1.58 0.16 3.29
N ILE A 96 -2.57 0.16 2.41
CA ILE A 96 -2.95 -0.99 1.59
C ILE A 96 -2.94 -0.53 0.14
N ALA A 97 -2.27 -1.28 -0.72
CA ALA A 97 -2.26 -1.09 -2.16
C ALA A 97 -2.78 -2.34 -2.88
N VAL A 98 -3.63 -2.14 -3.88
CA VAL A 98 -4.32 -3.20 -4.62
C VAL A 98 -4.21 -2.99 -6.12
N ASN A 99 -4.15 -4.07 -6.91
CA ASN A 99 -4.12 -3.97 -8.37
C ASN A 99 -5.51 -4.03 -9.05
N ASN A 100 -6.59 -3.98 -8.26
CA ASN A 100 -7.95 -3.92 -8.78
C ASN A 100 -8.89 -3.21 -7.81
N LEU A 101 -9.07 -1.90 -8.02
CA LEU A 101 -9.96 -1.07 -7.20
C LEU A 101 -11.44 -1.47 -7.28
N THR A 102 -11.88 -2.09 -8.38
CA THR A 102 -13.30 -2.46 -8.56
C THR A 102 -13.80 -3.52 -7.59
N LEU A 103 -12.89 -4.17 -6.86
CA LEU A 103 -13.22 -5.16 -5.83
C LEU A 103 -13.25 -4.56 -4.42
N VAL A 104 -12.80 -3.32 -4.24
CA VAL A 104 -12.71 -2.70 -2.92
C VAL A 104 -14.06 -2.10 -2.55
N ASN A 105 -14.65 -2.58 -1.45
CA ASN A 105 -15.94 -2.08 -0.96
C ASN A 105 -15.73 -0.87 -0.03
N ARG A 106 -14.81 -1.01 0.94
CA ARG A 106 -14.43 0.06 1.86
C ARG A 106 -13.07 -0.17 2.49
N SER A 107 -12.48 0.90 2.99
CA SER A 107 -11.35 0.91 3.92
C SER A 107 -11.67 1.82 5.10
N GLU A 108 -11.27 1.41 6.30
CA GLU A 108 -11.40 2.23 7.50
C GLU A 108 -10.22 2.00 8.45
N THR A 109 -9.94 3.00 9.27
CA THR A 109 -8.92 2.93 10.31
C THR A 109 -9.58 2.59 11.64
N LEU A 110 -9.10 1.52 12.28
CA LEU A 110 -9.60 1.02 13.54
C LEU A 110 -8.62 1.37 14.68
N PRO A 111 -9.09 1.99 15.77
CA PRO A 111 -8.23 2.28 16.93
C PRO A 111 -7.78 0.97 17.58
N VAL A 112 -6.50 0.89 17.96
CA VAL A 112 -5.90 -0.24 18.68
C VAL A 112 -5.01 0.24 19.83
N ILE A 113 -4.51 -0.69 20.66
CA ILE A 113 -3.68 -0.41 21.85
C ILE A 113 -2.21 -0.12 21.47
N SER A 114 -1.96 0.52 20.33
CA SER A 114 -0.65 0.85 19.78
C SER A 114 -0.60 2.33 19.40
N ASP A 115 0.59 2.88 19.14
CA ASP A 115 0.72 4.21 18.54
C ASP A 115 0.33 4.21 17.05
N HIS A 116 0.23 3.02 16.44
CA HIS A 116 -0.37 2.80 15.12
C HIS A 116 -1.81 2.31 15.26
N ASN A 117 -2.73 2.88 14.50
CA ASN A 117 -4.06 2.35 14.27
C ASN A 117 -4.01 1.24 13.21
N ALA A 118 -4.93 0.27 13.30
CA ALA A 118 -5.03 -0.79 12.31
C ALA A 118 -5.80 -0.31 11.07
N VAL A 119 -5.39 -0.74 9.88
CA VAL A 119 -6.18 -0.53 8.66
C VAL A 119 -7.05 -1.77 8.41
N PHE A 120 -8.36 -1.55 8.30
CA PHE A 120 -9.33 -2.54 7.85
C PHE A 120 -9.70 -2.26 6.39
N ALA A 121 -9.79 -3.32 5.58
CA ALA A 121 -10.32 -3.23 4.22
C ALA A 121 -11.25 -4.42 3.94
N GLU A 122 -12.36 -4.13 3.28
CA GLU A 122 -13.31 -5.10 2.77
C GLU A 122 -13.17 -5.17 1.25
N ILE A 123 -12.77 -6.34 0.73
CA ILE A 123 -12.47 -6.54 -0.69
C ILE A 123 -13.12 -7.83 -1.19
N ASP A 124 -13.92 -7.72 -2.24
CA ASP A 124 -14.68 -8.82 -2.84
C ASP A 124 -13.75 -9.80 -3.56
N ILE A 125 -13.68 -11.03 -3.04
CA ILE A 125 -13.01 -12.13 -3.73
C ILE A 125 -13.76 -13.45 -3.54
N LYS A 126 -13.77 -14.26 -4.60
CA LYS A 126 -14.38 -15.59 -4.58
C LYS A 126 -13.31 -16.67 -4.79
N PRO A 127 -12.90 -17.39 -3.73
CA PRO A 127 -11.98 -18.51 -3.89
C PRO A 127 -12.64 -19.64 -4.70
N LYS A 128 -11.80 -20.48 -5.32
CA LYS A 128 -12.29 -21.75 -5.87
C LYS A 128 -12.86 -22.57 -4.72
N ARG A 129 -14.08 -23.10 -4.91
CA ARG A 129 -14.64 -24.15 -4.07
C ARG A 129 -14.00 -25.48 -4.44
#